data_AF-A0A0K9XZN0-F1
#
_entry.id   AF-A0A0K9XZN0-F1
#
_cell.length_a   1.000
_cell.length_b   1.000
_cell.length_c   1.000
_cell.angle_alpha   90.00
_cell.angle_beta   90.00
_cell.angle_gamma   90.00
#
_symmetry.space_group_name_H-M   'P 1'
#
loop_
_entity.id
_entity.type
_entity.pdbx_description
1 polymer ?
#
loop_
_entity_poly.entity_id
_entity_poly.type
_entity_poly.pdbx_seq_one_letter_code
_entity_poly.pdbx_strand_id
1 'polypeptide(L)'
;MRLFIFSFVFLFQITIFAQNTSKENSLDSLKIIEYKKRRDQILKFSVEQCKRDSIRAVTDFKTINKFYINTPGPNGSDFPASSELKALLDKLNISFAGTWSGNCFGTYSTGECYYIYSTKLTEEKFGKEAINKLLKQAVYERIEKEPILIFEDNDHLGWLHEGEITIADILLNKYFFENFKYPKRYKKKSEADNSYTEVQVSVNWDEEKLNIEPERYIHHFQDNSNEKYIPNFEKMIADFLKSRNFVFSDRYKVHQGYKRSFKIYYK
;
A
#
# COMPACT_ATOMS: atom_id res chain seq x y z
N MET A 1 -24.42 -72.32 -20.48
CA MET A 1 -24.15 -71.13 -21.33
C MET A 1 -24.14 -69.79 -20.57
N ARG A 2 -24.98 -69.56 -19.53
CA ARG A 2 -25.02 -68.25 -18.83
C ARG A 2 -23.77 -67.89 -18.01
N LEU A 3 -23.04 -68.87 -17.48
CA LEU A 3 -21.79 -68.65 -16.71
C LEU A 3 -20.59 -68.24 -17.57
N PHE A 4 -20.49 -68.71 -18.80
CA PHE A 4 -19.39 -68.35 -19.71
C PHE A 4 -19.50 -66.92 -20.24
N ILE A 5 -20.73 -66.42 -20.41
CA ILE A 5 -20.97 -65.04 -20.85
C ILE A 5 -20.57 -64.04 -19.75
N PHE A 6 -20.79 -64.39 -18.48
CA PHE A 6 -20.41 -63.54 -17.34
C PHE A 6 -18.89 -63.37 -17.19
N SER A 7 -18.12 -64.45 -17.38
CA SER A 7 -16.65 -64.38 -17.33
C SER A 7 -16.05 -63.60 -18.50
N PHE A 8 -16.70 -63.63 -19.68
CA PHE A 8 -16.23 -62.90 -20.85
C PHE A 8 -16.46 -61.38 -20.73
N VAL A 9 -17.59 -60.96 -20.14
CA VAL A 9 -17.88 -59.54 -19.88
C VAL A 9 -16.94 -58.97 -18.81
N PHE A 10 -16.60 -59.73 -17.77
CA PHE A 10 -15.65 -59.30 -16.74
C PHE A 10 -14.23 -59.13 -17.31
N LEU A 11 -13.77 -60.06 -18.16
CA LEU A 11 -12.45 -59.94 -18.80
C LEU A 11 -12.37 -58.75 -19.77
N PHE A 12 -13.46 -58.44 -20.50
CA PHE A 12 -13.50 -57.28 -21.39
C PHE A 12 -13.54 -55.94 -20.64
N GLN A 13 -14.14 -55.88 -19.46
CA GLN A 13 -14.12 -54.68 -18.62
C GLN A 13 -12.72 -54.41 -18.06
N ILE A 14 -11.95 -55.46 -17.71
CA ILE A 14 -10.58 -55.31 -17.21
C ILE A 14 -9.62 -54.82 -18.32
N THR A 15 -9.82 -55.23 -19.57
CA THR A 15 -8.98 -54.77 -20.69
C THR A 15 -9.30 -53.33 -21.11
N ILE A 16 -10.56 -52.87 -21.01
CA ILE A 16 -10.93 -51.48 -21.30
C ILE A 16 -10.40 -50.52 -20.21
N PHE A 17 -10.38 -50.93 -18.93
CA PHE A 17 -9.77 -50.13 -17.86
C PHE A 17 -8.24 -50.11 -17.90
N ALA A 18 -7.58 -51.14 -18.46
CA ALA A 18 -6.13 -51.17 -18.62
C ALA A 18 -5.60 -50.26 -19.76
N GLN A 19 -6.45 -49.86 -20.71
CA GLN A 19 -6.10 -48.92 -21.78
C GLN A 19 -6.29 -47.44 -21.41
N ASN A 20 -6.86 -47.15 -20.23
CA ASN A 20 -7.07 -45.78 -19.76
C ASN A 20 -5.95 -45.30 -18.81
N THR A 21 -4.81 -45.99 -18.79
CA THR A 21 -3.58 -45.40 -18.30
C THR A 21 -3.17 -44.33 -19.30
N SER A 22 -3.52 -43.08 -18.95
CA SER A 22 -2.95 -41.86 -19.50
C SER A 22 -1.53 -42.14 -19.99
N LYS A 23 -1.31 -42.10 -21.31
CA LYS A 23 0.02 -41.83 -21.86
C LYS A 23 0.40 -40.46 -21.32
N GLU A 24 0.98 -40.44 -20.14
CA GLU A 24 1.78 -39.33 -19.66
C GLU A 24 2.87 -39.20 -20.72
N ASN A 25 2.72 -38.22 -21.62
CA ASN A 25 3.59 -38.10 -22.78
C ASN A 25 5.01 -38.01 -22.23
N SER A 26 5.91 -38.88 -22.70
CA SER A 26 7.33 -38.85 -22.29
C SER A 26 7.97 -37.46 -22.51
N LEU A 27 7.39 -36.67 -23.41
CA LEU A 27 7.73 -35.28 -23.64
C LEU A 27 7.37 -34.36 -22.45
N ASP A 28 6.25 -34.61 -21.79
CA ASP A 28 5.79 -33.84 -20.62
C ASP A 28 6.59 -34.21 -19.36
N SER A 29 6.97 -35.49 -19.20
CA SER A 29 7.85 -35.92 -18.12
C SER A 29 9.28 -35.37 -18.27
N LEU A 30 9.82 -35.31 -19.49
CA LEU A 30 11.11 -34.67 -19.78
C LEU A 30 11.08 -33.16 -19.50
N LYS A 31 10.03 -32.44 -19.93
CA LYS A 31 9.85 -31.02 -19.62
C LYS A 31 9.80 -30.75 -18.12
N ILE A 32 9.12 -31.60 -17.35
CA ILE A 32 9.07 -31.49 -15.89
C ILE A 32 10.46 -31.70 -15.26
N ILE A 33 11.24 -32.68 -15.74
CA ILE A 33 12.60 -32.93 -15.26
C ILE A 33 13.53 -31.75 -15.59
N GLU A 34 13.47 -31.21 -16.81
CA GLU A 34 14.24 -30.03 -17.21
C GLU A 34 13.86 -28.79 -16.39
N TYR A 35 12.56 -28.57 -16.19
CA TYR A 35 12.07 -27.48 -15.34
C TYR A 35 12.60 -27.60 -13.90
N LYS A 36 12.54 -28.80 -13.30
CA LYS A 36 13.10 -29.04 -11.96
C LYS A 36 14.60 -28.75 -11.92
N LYS A 37 15.38 -29.26 -12.88
CA LYS A 37 16.84 -28.99 -12.97
C LYS A 37 17.14 -27.49 -13.09
N ARG A 38 16.40 -26.78 -13.95
CA ARG A 38 16.54 -25.33 -14.13
C ARG A 38 16.21 -24.58 -12.85
N ARG A 39 15.14 -24.98 -12.15
CA ARG A 39 14.75 -24.39 -10.87
C ARG A 39 15.83 -24.60 -9.81
N ASP A 40 16.39 -25.80 -9.70
CA ASP A 40 17.48 -26.09 -8.75
C ASP A 40 18.74 -25.27 -9.05
N GLN A 41 19.08 -25.09 -10.33
CA GLN A 41 20.19 -24.21 -10.73
C GLN A 41 19.94 -22.75 -10.37
N ILE A 42 18.73 -22.24 -10.62
CA ILE A 42 18.34 -20.88 -10.25
C ILE A 42 18.42 -20.69 -8.74
N LEU A 43 17.92 -21.67 -7.95
CA LEU A 43 17.99 -21.62 -6.49
C LEU A 43 19.44 -21.61 -5.99
N LYS A 44 20.28 -22.49 -6.49
CA LYS A 44 21.72 -22.52 -6.13
C LYS A 44 22.40 -21.20 -6.45
N PHE A 45 22.20 -20.67 -7.65
CA PHE A 45 22.74 -19.37 -8.03
C PHE A 45 22.23 -18.24 -7.11
N SER A 46 20.93 -18.25 -6.80
CA SER A 46 20.29 -17.26 -5.93
C SER A 46 20.89 -17.27 -4.52
N VAL A 47 21.12 -18.46 -3.95
CA VAL A 47 21.77 -18.63 -2.65
C VAL A 47 23.21 -18.09 -2.66
N GLU A 48 23.99 -18.41 -3.69
CA GLU A 48 25.37 -17.94 -3.81
C GLU A 48 25.46 -16.42 -3.99
N GLN A 49 24.59 -15.82 -4.80
CA GLN A 49 24.52 -14.36 -4.93
C GLN A 49 24.11 -13.71 -3.62
N CYS A 50 23.07 -14.23 -2.97
CA CYS A 50 22.60 -13.71 -1.69
C CYS A 50 23.68 -13.77 -0.61
N LYS A 51 24.47 -14.85 -0.57
CA LYS A 51 25.61 -15.00 0.34
C LYS A 51 26.69 -13.95 0.10
N ARG A 52 27.04 -13.69 -1.17
CA ARG A 52 28.01 -12.63 -1.49
C ARG A 52 27.50 -11.24 -1.10
N ASP A 53 26.25 -10.96 -1.41
CA ASP A 53 25.64 -9.66 -1.16
C ASP A 53 25.39 -9.40 0.33
N SER A 54 25.09 -10.42 1.13
CA SER A 54 25.00 -10.29 2.59
C SER A 54 26.36 -10.03 3.23
N ILE A 55 27.43 -10.72 2.80
CA ILE A 55 28.81 -10.46 3.27
C ILE A 55 29.24 -9.02 2.92
N ARG A 56 28.90 -8.57 1.70
CA ARG A 56 29.15 -7.20 1.27
C ARG A 56 28.39 -6.19 2.15
N ALA A 57 27.10 -6.41 2.42
CA ALA A 57 26.30 -5.55 3.28
C ALA A 57 26.90 -5.43 4.69
N VAL A 58 27.31 -6.55 5.29
CA VAL A 58 27.98 -6.58 6.61
C VAL A 58 29.32 -5.82 6.58
N THR A 59 30.07 -5.93 5.48
CA THR A 59 31.34 -5.23 5.33
C THR A 59 31.14 -3.73 5.20
N ASP A 60 30.21 -3.30 4.34
CA ASP A 60 29.87 -1.89 4.14
C ASP A 60 29.28 -1.26 5.40
N PHE A 61 28.49 -2.02 6.17
CA PHE A 61 27.88 -1.55 7.42
C PHE A 61 28.91 -1.08 8.47
N LYS A 62 30.15 -1.57 8.39
CA LYS A 62 31.26 -1.11 9.26
C LYS A 62 31.64 0.36 9.01
N THR A 63 31.33 0.89 7.82
CA THR A 63 31.71 2.26 7.42
C THR A 63 30.50 3.15 7.22
N ILE A 64 29.38 2.62 6.71
CA ILE A 64 28.20 3.41 6.38
C ILE A 64 26.92 2.64 6.72
N ASN A 65 25.99 3.31 7.41
CA ASN A 65 24.65 2.77 7.63
C ASN A 65 23.78 3.16 6.44
N LYS A 66 23.27 2.18 5.69
CA LYS A 66 22.43 2.42 4.51
C LYS A 66 21.01 1.92 4.77
N PHE A 67 20.04 2.73 4.40
CA PHE A 67 18.63 2.38 4.51
C PHE A 67 17.97 2.43 3.13
N TYR A 68 17.30 1.33 2.78
CA TYR A 68 16.51 1.17 1.56
C TYR A 68 15.06 0.89 1.89
N ILE A 69 14.15 1.42 1.08
CA ILE A 69 12.71 1.10 1.15
C ILE A 69 12.38 0.06 0.09
N ASN A 70 11.67 -1.00 0.49
CA ASN A 70 11.14 -1.97 -0.46
C ASN A 70 9.85 -1.43 -1.09
N THR A 71 9.80 -1.40 -2.42
CA THR A 71 8.61 -1.12 -3.21
C THR A 71 8.11 -2.43 -3.81
N PRO A 72 6.83 -2.81 -3.60
CA PRO A 72 6.29 -4.03 -4.19
C PRO A 72 6.45 -4.08 -5.72
N GLY A 73 7.00 -5.15 -6.28
CA GLY A 73 7.01 -5.33 -7.74
C GLY A 73 5.69 -5.92 -8.26
N PRO A 74 5.29 -5.73 -9.54
CA PRO A 74 5.90 -4.85 -10.55
C PRO A 74 5.33 -3.41 -10.54
N ASN A 75 4.23 -3.17 -9.82
CA ASN A 75 3.45 -1.93 -9.88
C ASN A 75 3.35 -1.19 -8.54
N GLY A 76 4.20 -1.51 -7.57
CA GLY A 76 4.19 -0.86 -6.27
C GLY A 76 4.56 0.62 -6.36
N SER A 77 4.09 1.35 -5.38
CA SER A 77 4.23 2.81 -5.32
C SER A 77 5.59 3.19 -4.75
N ASP A 78 6.20 4.25 -5.28
CA ASP A 78 7.41 4.81 -4.67
C ASP A 78 7.05 5.46 -3.32
N PHE A 79 8.04 5.56 -2.42
CA PHE A 79 7.84 6.23 -1.13
C PHE A 79 7.66 7.75 -1.33
N PRO A 80 6.49 8.32 -0.99
CA PRO A 80 6.09 9.66 -1.41
C PRO A 80 6.85 10.81 -0.70
N ALA A 81 7.60 10.49 0.36
CA ALA A 81 8.31 11.46 1.21
C ALA A 81 9.82 11.20 1.28
N SER A 82 10.42 10.75 0.17
CA SER A 82 11.83 10.38 0.11
C SER A 82 12.80 11.53 0.45
N SER A 83 12.45 12.76 0.06
CA SER A 83 13.26 13.96 0.36
C SER A 83 13.27 14.28 1.85
N GLU A 84 12.10 14.27 2.49
CA GLU A 84 11.93 14.46 3.94
C GLU A 84 12.64 13.34 4.71
N LEU A 85 12.46 12.09 4.29
CA LEU A 85 13.10 10.95 4.93
C LEU A 85 14.63 11.03 4.86
N LYS A 86 15.18 11.39 3.70
CA LYS A 86 16.63 11.58 3.55
C LYS A 86 17.15 12.60 4.56
N ALA A 87 16.49 13.75 4.68
CA ALA A 87 16.89 14.78 5.64
C ALA A 87 16.79 14.32 7.11
N LEU A 88 15.83 13.45 7.45
CA LEU A 88 15.70 12.87 8.79
C LEU A 88 16.78 11.82 9.08
N LEU A 89 17.09 10.96 8.11
CA LEU A 89 18.11 9.91 8.23
C LEU A 89 19.53 10.48 8.29
N ASP A 90 19.82 11.53 7.51
CA ASP A 90 21.13 12.19 7.49
C ASP A 90 21.52 12.73 8.89
N LYS A 91 20.55 13.20 9.69
CA LYS A 91 20.78 13.64 11.08
C LYS A 91 21.29 12.53 12.01
N LEU A 92 21.06 11.27 11.64
CA LEU A 92 21.49 10.08 12.38
C LEU A 92 22.68 9.38 11.71
N ASN A 93 23.31 10.01 10.71
CA ASN A 93 24.36 9.39 9.90
C ASN A 93 23.90 8.08 9.24
N ILE A 94 22.65 8.05 8.79
CA ILE A 94 22.08 6.98 7.97
C ILE A 94 21.90 7.52 6.55
N SER A 95 22.55 6.88 5.58
CA SER A 95 22.38 7.24 4.17
C SER A 95 21.09 6.63 3.65
N PHE A 96 20.14 7.47 3.20
CA PHE A 96 19.05 7.00 2.37
C PHE A 96 19.61 6.55 1.01
N ALA A 97 19.48 5.27 0.70
CA ALA A 97 20.13 4.64 -0.44
C ALA A 97 19.16 4.30 -1.58
N GLY A 98 17.87 4.67 -1.44
CA GLY A 98 16.84 4.59 -2.47
C GLY A 98 15.76 3.54 -2.20
N THR A 99 14.89 3.36 -3.17
CA THR A 99 13.90 2.27 -3.22
C THR A 99 14.48 1.07 -3.98
N TRP A 100 13.99 -0.12 -3.68
CA TRP A 100 14.29 -1.34 -4.45
C TRP A 100 13.03 -2.19 -4.54
N SER A 101 12.91 -2.98 -5.60
CA SER A 101 11.83 -3.95 -5.75
C SER A 101 12.40 -5.35 -5.90
N GLY A 102 11.81 -6.30 -5.17
CA GLY A 102 12.09 -7.71 -5.37
C GLY A 102 11.49 -8.23 -6.69
N ASN A 103 11.79 -9.48 -7.05
CA ASN A 103 11.06 -10.13 -8.13
C ASN A 103 9.86 -10.93 -7.61
N CYS A 104 8.78 -10.92 -8.38
CA CYS A 104 7.58 -11.71 -8.08
C CYS A 104 7.73 -13.20 -8.42
N PHE A 105 8.86 -13.62 -8.99
CA PHE A 105 9.09 -14.98 -9.48
C PHE A 105 9.80 -15.88 -8.46
N GLY A 106 10.05 -15.39 -7.23
CA GLY A 106 10.73 -16.13 -6.18
C GLY A 106 12.18 -16.50 -6.55
N THR A 107 12.79 -15.75 -7.47
CA THR A 107 14.19 -15.88 -7.86
C THR A 107 15.02 -14.81 -7.16
N TYR A 108 16.32 -14.71 -7.42
CA TYR A 108 17.13 -13.58 -6.94
C TYR A 108 17.05 -12.40 -7.89
N SER A 109 16.72 -11.21 -7.39
CA SER A 109 16.92 -9.95 -8.13
C SER A 109 18.28 -9.34 -7.78
N THR A 110 18.91 -8.67 -8.75
CA THR A 110 20.26 -8.14 -8.59
C THR A 110 20.37 -7.22 -7.38
N GLY A 111 21.20 -7.59 -6.41
CA GLY A 111 21.43 -6.82 -5.19
C GLY A 111 20.36 -6.96 -4.09
N GLU A 112 19.35 -7.80 -4.28
CA GLU A 112 18.24 -8.00 -3.33
C GLU A 112 18.70 -8.23 -1.89
N CYS A 113 19.59 -9.21 -1.69
CA CYS A 113 20.10 -9.49 -0.35
C CYS A 113 20.98 -8.36 0.17
N TYR A 114 21.65 -7.60 -0.70
CA TYR A 114 22.43 -6.45 -0.25
C TYR A 114 21.50 -5.38 0.35
N TYR A 115 20.37 -5.08 -0.30
CA TYR A 115 19.39 -4.11 0.19
C TYR A 115 18.74 -4.58 1.48
N ILE A 116 18.26 -5.83 1.52
CA ILE A 116 17.62 -6.42 2.71
C ILE A 116 18.56 -6.38 3.91
N TYR A 117 19.80 -6.87 3.76
CA TYR A 117 20.73 -6.94 4.89
C TYR A 117 21.23 -5.56 5.31
N SER A 118 21.45 -4.63 4.37
CA SER A 118 21.84 -3.25 4.71
C SER A 118 20.77 -2.55 5.54
N THR A 119 19.50 -2.65 5.11
CA THR A 119 18.36 -2.10 5.87
C THR A 119 18.22 -2.79 7.22
N LYS A 120 18.27 -4.12 7.27
CA LYS A 120 18.14 -4.88 8.52
C LYS A 120 19.23 -4.52 9.54
N LEU A 121 20.49 -4.45 9.13
CA LEU A 121 21.60 -4.07 10.04
C LEU A 121 21.43 -2.64 10.56
N THR A 122 20.96 -1.72 9.72
CA THR A 122 20.63 -0.35 10.13
C THR A 122 19.46 -0.34 11.13
N GLU A 123 18.37 -1.05 10.86
CA GLU A 123 17.24 -1.17 11.80
C GLU A 123 17.65 -1.82 13.14
N GLU A 124 18.52 -2.82 13.11
CA GLU A 124 19.02 -3.47 14.34
C GLU A 124 19.87 -2.52 15.19
N LYS A 125 20.70 -1.68 14.57
CA LYS A 125 21.56 -0.72 15.28
C LYS A 125 20.81 0.48 15.83
N PHE A 126 19.86 1.03 15.08
CA PHE A 126 19.14 2.25 15.46
C PHE A 126 17.77 1.97 16.11
N GLY A 127 17.29 0.73 16.04
CA GLY A 127 15.98 0.30 16.49
C GLY A 127 14.94 0.44 15.39
N LYS A 128 14.29 -0.68 15.04
CA LYS A 128 13.24 -0.73 14.02
C LYS A 128 12.09 0.25 14.29
N GLU A 129 11.68 0.37 15.55
CA GLU A 129 10.63 1.33 15.93
C GLU A 129 11.05 2.79 15.72
N ALA A 130 12.32 3.11 15.96
CA ALA A 130 12.85 4.45 15.73
C ALA A 130 12.83 4.77 14.22
N ILE A 131 13.28 3.85 13.38
CA ILE A 131 13.21 3.98 11.92
C ILE A 131 11.75 4.14 11.44
N ASN A 132 10.83 3.34 11.97
CA ASN A 132 9.40 3.48 11.64
C ASN A 132 8.82 4.84 12.03
N LYS A 133 9.25 5.42 13.16
CA LYS A 133 8.85 6.79 13.53
C LYS A 133 9.38 7.82 12.54
N LEU A 134 10.61 7.68 12.05
CA LEU A 134 11.18 8.57 11.03
C LEU A 134 10.42 8.47 9.70
N LEU A 135 10.04 7.26 9.28
CA LEU A 135 9.21 7.06 8.09
C LEU A 135 7.87 7.80 8.20
N LYS A 136 7.15 7.62 9.32
CA LYS A 136 5.88 8.32 9.57
C LYS A 136 6.07 9.83 9.66
N GLN A 137 7.13 10.28 10.31
CA GLN A 137 7.45 11.71 10.40
C GLN A 137 7.71 12.32 9.01
N ALA A 138 8.47 11.65 8.15
CA ALA A 138 8.70 12.10 6.78
C ALA A 138 7.37 12.28 6.02
N VAL A 139 6.46 11.32 6.15
CA VAL A 139 5.12 11.40 5.55
C VAL A 139 4.33 12.58 6.11
N TYR A 140 4.31 12.81 7.43
CA TYR A 140 3.64 13.98 8.01
C TYR A 140 4.25 15.30 7.52
N GLU A 141 5.58 15.41 7.46
CA GLU A 141 6.26 16.60 6.93
C GLU A 141 5.91 16.86 5.45
N ARG A 142 5.70 15.80 4.67
CA ARG A 142 5.25 15.89 3.27
C ARG A 142 3.79 16.32 3.18
N ILE A 143 2.91 15.75 4.00
CA ILE A 143 1.48 16.11 4.05
C ILE A 143 1.28 17.58 4.45
N GLU A 144 2.05 18.10 5.40
CA GLU A 144 1.93 19.52 5.77
C GLU A 144 2.28 20.48 4.59
N LYS A 145 3.11 20.04 3.64
CA LYS A 145 3.42 20.81 2.41
C LYS A 145 2.40 20.56 1.30
N GLU A 146 1.96 19.32 1.16
CA GLU A 146 1.02 18.87 0.14
C GLU A 146 -0.10 18.02 0.77
N PRO A 147 -1.11 18.65 1.41
CA PRO A 147 -2.18 17.95 2.12
C PRO A 147 -2.98 16.97 1.27
N ILE A 148 -2.98 17.20 -0.04
CA ILE A 148 -3.60 16.32 -1.03
C ILE A 148 -3.10 14.86 -0.97
N LEU A 149 -1.87 14.64 -0.48
CA LEU A 149 -1.29 13.30 -0.30
C LEU A 149 -2.14 12.39 0.61
N ILE A 150 -2.99 12.95 1.47
CA ILE A 150 -3.92 12.18 2.32
C ILE A 150 -4.88 11.32 1.49
N PHE A 151 -5.16 11.69 0.24
CA PHE A 151 -6.10 10.97 -0.61
C PHE A 151 -5.44 9.96 -1.56
N GLU A 152 -4.10 9.91 -1.60
CA GLU A 152 -3.36 9.03 -2.50
C GLU A 152 -3.43 7.56 -2.03
N ASP A 153 -3.73 6.66 -2.96
CA ASP A 153 -3.58 5.22 -2.73
C ASP A 153 -2.11 4.82 -2.99
N ASN A 154 -1.37 4.58 -1.92
CA ASN A 154 0.06 4.30 -1.95
C ASN A 154 0.40 3.22 -0.92
N ASP A 155 1.21 2.24 -1.31
CA ASP A 155 1.61 1.09 -0.49
C ASP A 155 2.24 1.49 0.86
N HIS A 156 2.81 2.69 0.94
CA HIS A 156 3.47 3.22 2.13
C HIS A 156 2.56 4.09 3.02
N LEU A 157 1.33 4.34 2.58
CA LEU A 157 0.37 5.23 3.25
C LEU A 157 -0.82 4.50 3.88
N GLY A 158 -0.95 3.17 3.69
CA GLY A 158 -2.10 2.40 4.19
C GLY A 158 -2.43 2.63 5.68
N TRP A 159 -1.41 2.80 6.52
CA TRP A 159 -1.56 3.08 7.95
C TRP A 159 -2.27 4.41 8.27
N LEU A 160 -2.37 5.35 7.33
CA LEU A 160 -3.17 6.58 7.49
C LEU A 160 -4.67 6.29 7.53
N HIS A 161 -5.08 5.14 6.99
CA HIS A 161 -6.47 4.79 6.70
C HIS A 161 -6.99 3.60 7.51
N GLU A 162 -6.17 3.06 8.40
CA GLU A 162 -6.54 1.97 9.30
C GLU A 162 -7.28 2.49 10.54
N GLY A 163 -8.23 1.68 11.04
CA GLY A 163 -9.03 1.99 12.24
C GLY A 163 -10.41 2.61 11.96
N GLU A 164 -11.21 2.78 13.02
CA GLU A 164 -12.54 3.38 12.94
C GLU A 164 -12.48 4.91 12.78
N ILE A 165 -11.58 5.55 13.53
CA ILE A 165 -11.15 6.94 13.37
C ILE A 165 -9.75 6.90 12.79
N THR A 166 -9.63 7.25 11.51
CA THR A 166 -8.36 7.13 10.81
C THR A 166 -7.48 8.36 11.05
N ILE A 167 -6.17 8.21 10.88
CA ILE A 167 -5.23 9.35 10.97
C ILE A 167 -5.51 10.36 9.87
N ALA A 168 -5.89 9.88 8.67
CA ALA A 168 -6.35 10.73 7.58
C ALA A 168 -7.55 11.60 8.01
N ASP A 169 -8.55 11.02 8.67
CA ASP A 169 -9.69 11.80 9.18
C ASP A 169 -9.22 12.84 10.19
N ILE A 170 -8.35 12.47 11.14
CA ILE A 170 -7.81 13.42 12.14
C ILE A 170 -7.11 14.61 11.47
N LEU A 171 -6.27 14.35 10.46
CA LEU A 171 -5.57 15.41 9.72
C LEU A 171 -6.54 16.28 8.92
N LEU A 172 -7.50 15.68 8.22
CA LEU A 172 -8.51 16.42 7.46
C LEU A 172 -9.38 17.29 8.37
N ASN A 173 -9.78 16.78 9.54
CA ASN A 173 -10.51 17.55 10.53
C ASN A 173 -9.68 18.71 11.06
N LYS A 174 -8.39 18.50 11.36
CA LYS A 174 -7.47 19.58 11.75
C LYS A 174 -7.51 20.70 10.71
N TYR A 175 -7.27 20.39 9.43
CA TYR A 175 -7.24 21.39 8.36
C TYR A 175 -8.61 22.04 8.09
N PHE A 176 -9.70 21.26 8.17
CA PHE A 176 -11.05 21.77 8.00
C PHE A 176 -11.41 22.79 9.09
N PHE A 177 -11.12 22.45 10.35
CA PHE A 177 -11.51 23.28 11.50
C PHE A 177 -10.63 24.51 11.74
N GLU A 178 -9.49 24.65 11.05
CA GLU A 178 -8.66 25.87 11.12
C GLU A 178 -9.46 27.13 10.74
N ASN A 179 -10.36 27.02 9.76
CA ASN A 179 -11.16 28.16 9.26
C ASN A 179 -12.67 27.96 9.44
N PHE A 180 -13.10 26.85 10.04
CA PHE A 180 -14.50 26.51 10.19
C PHE A 180 -15.19 27.38 11.25
N LYS A 181 -16.37 27.90 10.89
CA LYS A 181 -17.27 28.63 11.81
C LYS A 181 -18.63 27.96 11.83
N TYR A 182 -19.03 27.51 13.02
CA TYR A 182 -20.36 26.95 13.23
C TYR A 182 -21.47 27.99 12.95
N PRO A 183 -22.61 27.55 12.38
CA PRO A 183 -23.79 28.40 12.22
C PRO A 183 -24.22 29.04 13.55
N LYS A 184 -24.69 30.29 13.49
CA LYS A 184 -25.30 30.97 14.63
C LYS A 184 -26.50 30.14 15.09
N ARG A 185 -26.45 29.60 16.33
CA ARG A 185 -27.44 28.68 16.95
C ARG A 185 -27.27 27.19 16.62
N TYR A 186 -26.14 26.77 16.08
CA TYR A 186 -25.78 25.35 16.09
C TYR A 186 -25.55 24.89 17.54
N LYS A 187 -26.18 23.79 17.94
CA LYS A 187 -26.04 23.23 19.29
C LYS A 187 -24.86 22.27 19.30
N LYS A 188 -23.74 22.74 19.87
CA LYS A 188 -22.55 21.92 20.12
C LYS A 188 -22.75 21.04 21.34
N LYS A 189 -22.12 19.87 21.33
CA LYS A 189 -21.90 19.01 22.49
C LYS A 189 -20.42 18.93 22.84
N SER A 190 -20.15 18.41 24.02
CA SER A 190 -18.79 18.30 24.59
C SER A 190 -18.02 17.11 24.03
N GLU A 191 -18.70 16.05 23.63
CA GLU A 191 -18.09 14.84 23.07
C GLU A 191 -17.91 15.03 21.56
N ALA A 192 -16.64 14.98 21.12
CA ALA A 192 -16.31 14.82 19.72
C ALA A 192 -16.83 13.46 19.23
N ASP A 193 -17.11 13.36 17.93
CA ASP A 193 -17.41 12.13 17.19
C ASP A 193 -18.86 11.61 17.22
N ASN A 194 -19.73 12.19 18.04
CA ASN A 194 -21.16 11.83 18.07
C ASN A 194 -21.97 12.41 16.90
N SER A 195 -21.44 13.40 16.18
CA SER A 195 -22.03 13.89 14.94
C SER A 195 -20.96 14.06 13.89
N TYR A 196 -21.21 13.54 12.69
CA TYR A 196 -20.23 13.60 11.61
C TYR A 196 -20.91 13.62 10.25
N THR A 197 -20.13 13.99 9.25
CA THR A 197 -20.50 13.79 7.84
C THR A 197 -19.45 12.92 7.20
N GLU A 198 -19.90 11.79 6.64
CA GLU A 198 -19.09 11.03 5.69
C GLU A 198 -19.24 11.69 4.32
N VAL A 199 -18.10 11.98 3.70
CA VAL A 199 -18.03 12.63 2.40
C VAL A 199 -17.43 11.62 1.45
N GLN A 200 -18.19 11.25 0.42
CA GLN A 200 -17.65 10.52 -0.71
C GLN A 200 -17.17 11.52 -1.76
N VAL A 201 -15.98 11.30 -2.28
CA VAL A 201 -15.33 12.19 -3.23
C VAL A 201 -15.00 11.50 -4.54
N SER A 202 -15.19 12.25 -5.61
CA SER A 202 -14.65 11.94 -6.92
C SER A 202 -13.35 12.73 -7.13
N VAL A 203 -12.52 12.18 -7.99
CA VAL A 203 -11.28 12.81 -8.42
C VAL A 203 -11.44 13.16 -9.88
N ASN A 204 -11.48 14.45 -10.16
CA ASN A 204 -11.69 14.98 -11.49
C ASN A 204 -10.40 15.63 -12.00
N TRP A 205 -10.09 15.34 -13.26
CA TRP A 205 -9.03 16.02 -13.99
C TRP A 205 -9.63 17.21 -14.72
N ASP A 206 -9.19 18.41 -14.34
CA ASP A 206 -9.56 19.64 -15.03
C ASP A 206 -8.29 20.42 -15.38
N GLU A 207 -8.13 20.78 -16.65
CA GLU A 207 -7.05 21.65 -17.13
C GLU A 207 -5.66 21.35 -16.51
N GLU A 208 -5.25 20.07 -16.53
CA GLU A 208 -3.97 19.56 -15.99
C GLU A 208 -3.85 19.48 -14.45
N LYS A 209 -4.90 19.82 -13.71
CA LYS A 209 -4.97 19.72 -12.25
C LYS A 209 -5.88 18.60 -11.82
N LEU A 210 -5.49 17.98 -10.71
CA LEU A 210 -6.31 17.00 -10.04
C LEU A 210 -7.07 17.68 -8.90
N ASN A 211 -8.39 17.70 -9.03
CA ASN A 211 -9.30 18.28 -8.06
C ASN A 211 -10.10 17.18 -7.36
N ILE A 212 -10.35 17.37 -6.08
CA ILE A 212 -11.24 16.51 -5.30
C ILE A 212 -12.59 17.21 -5.19
N GLU A 213 -13.63 16.54 -5.65
CA GLU A 213 -14.99 17.05 -5.60
C GLU A 213 -15.88 16.12 -4.76
N PRO A 214 -16.78 16.69 -3.94
CA PRO A 214 -17.75 15.89 -3.21
C PRO A 214 -18.77 15.30 -4.19
N GLU A 215 -18.90 13.97 -4.18
CA GLU A 215 -19.91 13.23 -4.94
C GLU A 215 -21.17 13.00 -4.10
N ARG A 216 -20.99 12.71 -2.80
CA ARG A 216 -22.09 12.40 -1.89
C ARG A 216 -21.76 12.76 -0.45
N TYR A 217 -22.77 13.22 0.28
CA TYR A 217 -22.72 13.44 1.72
C TYR A 217 -23.64 12.46 2.45
N ILE A 218 -23.18 11.93 3.58
CA ILE A 218 -23.98 11.12 4.49
C ILE A 218 -23.85 11.74 5.88
N HIS A 219 -24.94 12.28 6.40
CA HIS A 219 -24.94 13.01 7.66
C HIS A 219 -25.44 12.16 8.81
N HIS A 220 -24.72 12.24 9.91
CA HIS A 220 -25.07 11.62 11.18
C HIS A 220 -25.10 12.72 12.23
N PHE A 221 -26.30 13.22 12.57
CA PHE A 221 -26.48 14.17 13.66
C PHE A 221 -27.13 13.46 14.84
N GLN A 222 -26.62 13.72 16.03
CA GLN A 222 -27.22 13.21 17.26
C GLN A 222 -28.46 14.03 17.67
N ASP A 223 -28.50 15.32 17.35
CA ASP A 223 -29.66 16.20 17.56
C ASP A 223 -30.26 16.56 16.20
N ASN A 224 -31.43 16.00 15.89
CA ASN A 224 -32.14 16.24 14.62
C ASN A 224 -32.43 17.73 14.38
N SER A 225 -32.46 18.58 15.42
CA SER A 225 -32.63 20.03 15.25
C SER A 225 -31.43 20.71 14.56
N ASN A 226 -30.27 20.04 14.48
CA ASN A 226 -29.10 20.49 13.73
C ASN A 226 -29.16 20.10 12.23
N GLU A 227 -30.05 19.20 11.79
CA GLU A 227 -30.16 18.79 10.38
C GLU A 227 -30.47 19.97 9.45
N LYS A 228 -31.16 21.00 9.94
CA LYS A 228 -31.41 22.24 9.19
C LYS A 228 -30.13 22.96 8.73
N TYR A 229 -28.97 22.63 9.31
CA TYR A 229 -27.68 23.20 8.93
C TYR A 229 -26.91 22.35 7.92
N ILE A 230 -27.45 21.20 7.46
CA ILE A 230 -26.84 20.34 6.43
C ILE A 230 -26.33 21.15 5.23
N PRO A 231 -27.13 22.03 4.59
CA PRO A 231 -26.66 22.78 3.43
C PRO A 231 -25.46 23.70 3.73
N ASN A 232 -25.34 24.16 4.99
CA ASN A 232 -24.20 24.97 5.42
C ASN A 232 -22.94 24.11 5.56
N PHE A 233 -23.04 22.94 6.18
CA PHE A 233 -21.92 22.01 6.32
C PHE A 233 -21.42 21.50 4.96
N GLU A 234 -22.33 21.06 4.10
CA GLU A 234 -21.98 20.59 2.74
C GLU A 234 -21.23 21.67 1.96
N LYS A 235 -21.74 22.92 1.97
CA LYS A 235 -21.07 24.06 1.33
C LYS A 235 -19.66 24.27 1.89
N MET A 236 -19.51 24.27 3.21
CA MET A 236 -18.19 24.49 3.84
C MET A 236 -17.21 23.36 3.53
N ILE A 237 -17.68 22.11 3.45
CA ILE A 237 -16.86 20.97 3.02
C ILE A 237 -16.45 21.11 1.56
N ALA A 238 -17.39 21.48 0.68
CA ALA A 238 -17.08 21.71 -0.74
C ALA A 238 -16.05 22.84 -0.92
N ASP A 239 -16.21 23.95 -0.20
CA ASP A 239 -15.28 25.08 -0.24
C ASP A 239 -13.89 24.69 0.31
N PHE A 240 -13.84 23.83 1.34
CA PHE A 240 -12.60 23.28 1.88
C PHE A 240 -11.84 22.42 0.86
N LEU A 241 -12.53 21.50 0.18
CA LEU A 241 -11.95 20.63 -0.84
C LEU A 241 -11.48 21.40 -2.08
N LYS A 242 -12.15 22.51 -2.43
CA LYS A 242 -11.76 23.41 -3.51
C LYS A 242 -10.57 24.31 -3.20
N SER A 243 -10.05 24.28 -1.97
CA SER A 243 -8.91 25.11 -1.60
C SER A 243 -7.64 24.65 -2.32
N ARG A 244 -6.73 25.59 -2.61
CA ARG A 244 -5.43 25.30 -3.27
C ARG A 244 -4.55 24.26 -2.54
N ASN A 245 -4.85 23.97 -1.26
CA ASN A 245 -4.11 23.02 -0.44
C ASN A 245 -4.41 21.56 -0.83
N PHE A 246 -5.54 21.32 -1.51
CA PHE A 246 -5.98 19.99 -1.97
C PHE A 246 -5.98 19.86 -3.50
N VAL A 247 -5.08 20.58 -4.16
CA VAL A 247 -4.92 20.53 -5.63
C VAL A 247 -3.49 20.11 -5.94
N PHE A 248 -3.31 19.06 -6.75
CA PHE A 248 -1.98 18.69 -7.25
C PHE A 248 -1.54 19.70 -8.34
N SER A 249 -0.27 20.10 -8.29
CA SER A 249 0.22 21.20 -9.11
C SER A 249 0.60 20.85 -10.54
N ASP A 250 0.68 19.58 -10.96
CA ASP A 250 0.96 19.18 -12.37
C ASP A 250 0.81 17.66 -12.55
N ARG A 251 0.92 17.17 -13.81
CA ARG A 251 0.86 15.76 -14.30
C ARG A 251 1.58 14.74 -13.42
N TYR A 252 0.96 14.39 -12.30
CA TYR A 252 1.48 13.39 -11.39
C TYR A 252 1.28 12.01 -12.01
N LYS A 253 2.30 11.16 -11.87
CA LYS A 253 2.13 9.71 -12.08
C LYS A 253 1.33 9.21 -10.89
N VAL A 254 0.03 9.33 -11.01
CA VAL A 254 -0.92 8.81 -10.04
C VAL A 254 -0.68 7.31 -9.94
N HIS A 255 -0.19 6.86 -8.79
CA HIS A 255 -0.23 5.46 -8.44
C HIS A 255 -1.71 5.07 -8.28
N GLN A 256 -2.08 3.92 -8.85
CA GLN A 256 -3.46 3.63 -9.22
C GLN A 256 -4.41 3.59 -8.01
N GLY A 257 -5.12 4.68 -7.75
CA GLY A 257 -6.21 4.71 -6.79
C GLY A 257 -6.28 6.02 -6.02
N TYR A 258 -7.48 6.36 -5.56
CA TYR A 258 -7.69 7.43 -4.60
C TYR A 258 -8.63 6.92 -3.53
N LYS A 259 -8.38 7.30 -2.28
CA LYS A 259 -9.39 7.09 -1.26
C LYS A 259 -10.58 8.00 -1.56
N ARG A 260 -11.75 7.40 -1.69
CA ARG A 260 -12.98 8.08 -2.11
C ARG A 260 -13.89 8.47 -0.96
N SER A 261 -13.47 8.33 0.29
CA SER A 261 -14.25 8.84 1.42
C SER A 261 -13.43 9.21 2.65
N PHE A 262 -13.96 10.18 3.40
CA PHE A 262 -13.45 10.63 4.70
C PHE A 262 -14.59 11.12 5.60
N LYS A 263 -14.31 11.30 6.88
CA LYS A 263 -15.27 11.81 7.87
C LYS A 263 -14.86 13.17 8.42
N ILE A 264 -15.81 14.09 8.53
CA ILE A 264 -15.68 15.33 9.30
C ILE A 264 -16.53 15.22 10.56
N TYR A 265 -15.90 15.33 11.73
CA TYR A 265 -16.52 15.16 13.03
C TYR A 265 -16.86 16.53 13.65
N TYR A 266 -18.13 16.77 13.88
CA TYR A 266 -18.60 17.98 14.54
C TYR A 266 -18.64 17.79 16.04
N LYS A 267 -18.12 18.78 16.75
CA LYS A 267 -18.56 19.08 18.12
C LYS A 267 -20.02 19.51 18.12
#